data_AF-A0A485PL43-F1
#
_entry.id   AF-A0A485PL43-F1
#
_cell.length_a   1.000
_cell.length_b   1.000
_cell.length_c   1.000
_cell.angle_alpha   90.00
_cell.angle_beta   90.00
_cell.angle_gamma   90.00
#
_symmetry.space_group_name_H-M   'P 1'
#
loop_
_entity.id
_entity.type
_entity.pdbx_description
1 polymer ?
#
loop_
_entity_poly.entity_id
_entity_poly.type
_entity_poly.pdbx_seq_one_letter_code
_entity_poly.pdbx_strand_id
1 'polypeptide(L)'
;MVTEFLPTPARLLYSSCSLEKTLLCSCSFYGTPTPSVQWWMGGAPVGANSVDSSVHVTSTIIAPWANSTISLTEQPKMSTSLLCEGKNQNGTHALSTLLMPRKSSFLPQTFMKGLIQGVVYGATAASLLFFCLIPLIMKLAKKIAAVRAEKSPKVRACQEPKLSLKPKEPEKSTITPSSENHLIDGEAKAQRGEEG
;
A
#
# COMPACT_ATOMS: atom_id res chain seq x y z
N MET A 1 -7.36 -19.33 56.48
CA MET A 1 -7.11 -20.11 55.25
C MET A 1 -6.22 -19.23 54.38
N VAL A 2 -4.93 -19.55 54.29
CA VAL A 2 -4.02 -18.84 53.39
C VAL A 2 -4.36 -19.36 51.99
N THR A 3 -4.86 -18.50 51.11
CA THR A 3 -5.07 -18.87 49.71
C THR A 3 -3.68 -19.00 49.07
N GLU A 4 -3.11 -20.19 49.15
CA GLU A 4 -1.85 -20.54 48.51
C GLU A 4 -2.08 -20.55 46.99
N PHE A 5 -1.70 -19.47 46.31
CA PHE A 5 -1.68 -19.43 44.86
C PHE A 5 -0.55 -20.35 44.35
N LEU A 6 -0.84 -21.20 43.38
CA LEU A 6 0.19 -22.05 42.75
C LEU A 6 1.28 -21.16 42.14
N PRO A 7 2.58 -21.50 42.30
CA PRO A 7 3.66 -20.75 41.70
C PRO A 7 3.50 -20.69 40.17
N THR A 8 3.44 -19.47 39.64
CA THR A 8 3.26 -19.23 38.20
C THR A 8 4.27 -18.21 37.69
N PRO A 9 4.92 -18.45 36.53
CA PRO A 9 5.84 -17.49 35.95
C PRO A 9 5.11 -16.20 35.55
N ALA A 10 5.84 -15.08 35.49
CA ALA A 10 5.29 -13.82 35.00
C ALA A 10 4.73 -13.99 33.57
N ARG A 11 3.46 -13.63 33.37
CA ARG A 11 2.79 -13.67 32.07
C ARG A 11 2.15 -12.33 31.77
N LEU A 12 2.48 -11.76 30.62
CA LEU A 12 1.80 -10.59 30.08
C LEU A 12 0.36 -10.97 29.72
N LEU A 13 -0.60 -10.24 30.26
CA LEU A 13 -2.03 -10.40 29.98
C LEU A 13 -2.54 -9.37 28.99
N TYR A 14 -2.07 -8.14 29.12
CA TYR A 14 -2.55 -7.02 28.33
C TYR A 14 -1.40 -6.09 27.99
N SER A 15 -1.42 -5.57 26.75
CA SER A 15 -0.58 -4.47 26.33
C SER A 15 -1.33 -3.61 25.32
N SER A 16 -1.22 -2.30 25.45
CA SER A 16 -1.79 -1.33 24.51
C SER A 16 -0.97 -0.05 24.48
N CYS A 17 -0.93 0.60 23.32
CA CYS A 17 -0.33 1.90 23.12
C CYS A 17 -1.27 2.78 22.31
N SER A 18 -1.53 3.99 22.79
CA SER A 18 -2.33 4.99 22.10
C SER A 18 -1.58 6.32 22.00
N LEU A 19 -1.79 7.02 20.90
CA LEU A 19 -1.15 8.31 20.63
C LEU A 19 -2.24 9.37 20.43
N GLU A 20 -2.38 10.27 21.41
CA GLU A 20 -3.28 11.42 21.31
C GLU A 20 -2.47 12.73 21.41
N LYS A 21 -2.42 13.38 22.57
CA LYS A 21 -1.52 14.51 22.85
C LYS A 21 -0.12 14.04 23.23
N THR A 22 -0.07 12.94 23.97
CA THR A 22 1.12 12.22 24.41
C THR A 22 0.98 10.76 24.01
N LEU A 23 2.09 10.05 23.92
CA LEU A 23 2.06 8.60 23.72
C LEU A 23 1.86 7.93 25.07
N LEU A 24 0.81 7.11 25.19
CA LEU A 24 0.47 6.38 26.40
C LEU A 24 0.51 4.88 26.10
N CYS A 25 1.37 4.16 26.80
CA CYS A 25 1.45 2.70 26.72
C CYS A 25 1.18 2.08 28.08
N SER A 26 0.48 0.96 28.11
CA SER A 26 0.17 0.19 29.32
C SER A 26 0.48 -1.28 29.10
N CYS A 27 1.02 -1.92 30.12
CA CYS A 27 1.23 -3.37 30.19
C CYS A 27 0.77 -3.91 31.54
N SER A 28 0.17 -5.10 31.52
CA SER A 28 -0.31 -5.79 32.72
C SER A 28 0.19 -7.22 32.75
N PHE A 29 0.71 -7.63 33.90
CA PHE A 29 1.25 -8.95 34.16
C PHE A 29 0.50 -9.65 35.28
N TYR A 30 0.48 -10.97 35.18
CA TYR A 30 0.03 -11.87 36.21
C TYR A 30 1.14 -12.86 36.56
N GLY A 31 1.26 -13.19 37.83
CA GLY A 31 2.17 -14.24 38.28
C GLY A 31 2.08 -14.43 39.78
N THR A 32 2.57 -15.57 40.25
CA THR A 32 2.69 -15.86 41.68
C THR A 32 4.10 -16.36 41.95
N PRO A 33 4.93 -15.61 42.69
CA PRO A 33 4.65 -14.29 43.29
C PRO A 33 4.38 -13.18 42.27
N THR A 34 3.72 -12.11 42.74
CA THR A 34 3.35 -10.95 41.92
C THR A 34 4.57 -10.40 41.17
N PRO A 35 4.48 -10.21 39.84
CA PRO A 35 5.62 -9.76 39.06
C PRO A 35 5.96 -8.29 39.32
N SER A 36 7.24 -7.97 39.23
CA SER A 36 7.75 -6.61 39.09
C SER A 36 7.73 -6.22 37.60
N VAL A 37 7.46 -4.96 37.30
CA VAL A 37 7.39 -4.45 35.93
C VAL A 37 8.43 -3.36 35.72
N GLN A 38 9.23 -3.47 34.66
CA GLN A 38 10.28 -2.53 34.28
C GLN A 38 10.13 -2.15 32.81
N TRP A 39 10.15 -0.84 32.55
CA TRP A 39 10.19 -0.31 31.19
C TRP A 39 11.62 -0.10 30.73
N TRP A 40 11.87 -0.31 29.45
CA TRP A 40 13.12 0.02 28.78
C TRP A 40 12.84 0.80 27.50
N MET A 41 13.64 1.84 27.27
CA MET A 41 13.56 2.66 26.07
C MET A 41 14.92 2.69 25.39
N GLY A 42 14.98 2.28 24.12
CA GLY A 42 16.24 2.19 23.38
C GLY A 42 17.29 1.28 24.05
N GLY A 43 16.85 0.32 24.86
CA GLY A 43 17.73 -0.58 25.63
C GLY A 43 18.16 -0.05 27.00
N ALA A 44 17.78 1.17 27.40
CA ALA A 44 18.05 1.72 28.72
C ALA A 44 16.81 1.63 29.63
N PRO A 45 16.95 1.28 30.92
CA PRO A 45 15.81 1.19 31.82
C PRO A 45 15.25 2.59 32.12
N VAL A 46 13.92 2.69 32.09
CA VAL A 46 13.18 3.91 32.43
C VAL A 46 12.72 3.80 33.88
N GLY A 47 13.23 4.66 34.75
CA GLY A 47 12.82 4.71 36.16
C GLY A 47 11.53 5.49 36.38
N ALA A 48 10.83 5.21 37.48
CA ALA A 48 9.71 6.03 37.96
C ALA A 48 10.15 7.47 38.34
N ASN A 49 11.43 7.65 38.66
CA ASN A 49 12.08 8.93 38.94
C ASN A 49 13.01 9.35 37.78
N SER A 50 12.50 9.26 36.55
CA SER A 50 13.24 9.75 35.39
C SER A 50 13.65 11.22 35.59
N VAL A 51 14.93 11.54 35.41
CA VAL A 51 15.43 12.93 35.34
C VAL A 51 14.86 13.62 34.10
N ASP A 52 14.49 12.82 33.10
CA ASP A 52 13.86 13.27 31.88
C ASP A 52 12.39 13.59 32.14
N SER A 53 12.06 14.88 32.23
CA SER A 53 10.71 15.40 32.49
C SER A 53 9.71 15.05 31.39
N SER A 54 10.19 14.47 30.28
CA SER A 54 9.39 14.04 29.15
C SER A 54 8.77 12.65 29.30
N VAL A 55 9.25 11.85 30.27
CA VAL A 55 8.87 10.45 30.47
C VAL A 55 8.32 10.23 31.86
N HIS A 56 7.09 9.71 31.95
CA HIS A 56 6.46 9.39 33.23
C HIS A 56 6.04 7.93 33.28
N VAL A 57 6.35 7.25 34.38
CA VAL A 57 5.97 5.86 34.62
C VAL A 57 5.12 5.78 35.87
N THR A 58 3.95 5.15 35.76
CA THR A 58 3.04 4.88 36.87
C THR A 58 2.84 3.38 36.97
N SER A 59 3.18 2.79 38.13
CA SER A 59 3.02 1.36 38.36
C SER A 59 2.12 1.10 39.56
N THR A 60 1.23 0.12 39.40
CA THR A 60 0.25 -0.29 40.39
C THR A 60 0.35 -1.79 40.59
N ILE A 61 0.60 -2.23 41.81
CA ILE A 61 0.71 -3.64 42.17
C ILE A 61 -0.50 -4.01 43.02
N ILE A 62 -1.30 -4.95 42.55
CA ILE A 62 -2.44 -5.52 43.27
C ILE A 62 -2.29 -7.02 43.12
N ALA A 63 -1.67 -7.69 44.10
CA ALA A 63 -1.36 -9.11 43.99
C ALA A 63 -2.61 -9.94 43.60
N PRO A 64 -2.49 -10.89 42.63
CA PRO A 64 -1.29 -11.34 41.89
C PRO A 64 -0.97 -10.56 40.60
N TRP A 65 -1.57 -9.38 40.39
CA TRP A 65 -1.40 -8.55 39.21
C TRP A 65 -0.42 -7.39 39.43
N ALA A 66 0.30 -7.03 38.37
CA ALA A 66 1.06 -5.79 38.31
C ALA A 66 0.76 -5.07 36.99
N ASN A 67 0.38 -3.80 37.09
CA ASN A 67 0.09 -2.94 35.96
C ASN A 67 1.10 -1.80 35.94
N SER A 68 1.62 -1.47 34.76
CA SER A 68 2.46 -0.31 34.57
C SER A 68 2.04 0.44 33.31
N THR A 69 2.07 1.76 33.41
CA THR A 69 1.74 2.68 32.33
C THR A 69 2.89 3.66 32.17
N ILE A 70 3.33 3.87 30.94
CA ILE A 70 4.33 4.86 30.57
C ILE A 70 3.70 5.91 29.66
N SER A 71 3.97 7.19 29.93
CA SER A 71 3.58 8.31 29.09
C SER A 71 4.80 9.10 28.62
N LEU A 72 4.77 9.50 27.35
CA LEU A 72 5.83 10.25 26.68
C LEU A 72 5.25 11.53 26.11
N THR A 73 5.70 12.67 26.62
CA THR A 73 5.25 13.99 26.16
C THR A 73 5.99 14.44 24.90
N GLU A 74 7.26 14.05 24.76
CA GLU A 74 8.06 14.29 23.57
C GLU A 74 7.88 13.19 22.52
N GLN A 75 8.07 13.56 21.25
CA GLN A 75 8.03 12.57 20.18
C GLN A 75 9.25 11.65 20.25
N PRO A 76 9.04 10.32 20.18
CA PRO A 76 10.15 9.38 20.19
C PRO A 76 11.02 9.56 18.95
N LYS A 77 12.32 9.30 19.10
CA LYS A 77 13.24 9.23 17.96
C LYS A 77 12.76 8.14 16.99
N MET A 78 13.13 8.28 15.71
CA MET A 78 12.79 7.29 14.68
C MET A 78 13.14 5.88 15.15
N SER A 79 12.15 4.98 15.15
CA SER A 79 12.32 3.56 15.53
C SER A 79 12.84 3.35 16.96
N THR A 80 12.36 4.13 17.93
CA THR A 80 12.73 3.90 19.34
C THR A 80 12.03 2.63 19.84
N SER A 81 12.77 1.63 20.30
CA SER A 81 12.19 0.43 20.92
C SER A 81 11.74 0.73 22.35
N LEU A 82 10.49 0.41 22.66
CA LEU A 82 9.90 0.44 23.99
C LEU A 82 9.60 -0.99 24.42
N LEU A 83 10.28 -1.45 25.47
CA LEU A 83 10.14 -2.79 26.04
C LEU A 83 9.46 -2.69 27.40
N CYS A 84 8.36 -3.41 27.59
CA CYS A 84 7.82 -3.68 28.92
C CYS A 84 8.21 -5.08 29.35
N GLU A 85 8.96 -5.19 30.44
CA GLU A 85 9.41 -6.46 31.02
C GLU A 85 8.70 -6.71 32.35
N GLY A 86 8.08 -7.88 32.49
CA GLY A 86 7.54 -8.39 33.74
C GLY A 86 8.35 -9.57 34.25
N LYS A 87 8.81 -9.51 35.51
CA LYS A 87 9.68 -10.52 36.12
C LYS A 87 9.21 -10.92 37.50
N ASN A 88 9.15 -12.22 37.74
CA ASN A 88 9.08 -12.80 39.08
C ASN A 88 10.14 -13.91 39.25
N GLN A 89 10.20 -14.52 40.42
CA GLN A 89 11.18 -15.59 40.71
C GLN A 89 11.01 -16.85 39.83
N ASN A 90 9.83 -17.02 39.22
CA ASN A 90 9.48 -18.18 38.41
C ASN A 90 9.72 -17.96 36.92
N GLY A 91 9.91 -16.71 36.47
CA GLY A 91 10.20 -16.40 35.08
C GLY A 91 10.04 -14.93 34.71
N THR A 92 10.38 -14.64 33.46
CA THR A 92 10.31 -13.32 32.85
C THR A 92 9.57 -13.39 31.53
N HIS A 93 8.75 -12.39 31.26
CA HIS A 93 8.10 -12.20 29.98
C HIS A 93 8.16 -10.72 29.62
N ALA A 94 8.49 -10.40 28.37
CA ALA A 94 8.61 -9.02 27.93
C ALA A 94 7.97 -8.83 26.55
N LEU A 95 7.51 -7.62 26.28
CA LEU A 95 6.97 -7.22 24.98
C LEU A 95 7.69 -5.96 24.50
N SER A 96 8.26 -6.04 23.30
CA SER A 96 8.90 -4.91 22.63
C SER A 96 7.97 -4.32 21.57
N THR A 97 7.78 -3.00 21.61
CA THR A 97 7.03 -2.22 20.63
C THR A 97 7.96 -1.19 20.01
N LEU A 98 7.95 -1.06 18.68
CA LEU A 98 8.70 -0.01 17.99
C LEU A 98 7.87 1.26 17.89
N LEU A 99 8.39 2.34 18.46
CA LEU A 99 7.78 3.66 18.41
C LEU A 99 8.23 4.40 17.16
N MET A 100 7.26 4.91 16.41
CA MET A 100 7.49 5.74 15.23
C MET A 100 6.96 7.14 15.52
N PRO A 101 7.76 8.20 15.30
CA PRO A 101 7.27 9.56 15.43
C PRO A 101 6.14 9.78 14.43
N ARG A 102 5.19 10.62 14.81
CA ARG A 102 4.14 11.06 13.90
C ARG A 102 4.82 11.74 12.72
N LYS A 103 4.77 11.14 11.53
CA LYS A 103 5.20 11.81 10.29
C LYS A 103 4.49 13.16 10.28
N SER A 104 5.25 14.24 10.36
CA SER A 104 4.68 15.57 10.20
C SER A 104 3.92 15.56 8.89
N SER A 105 2.64 15.86 8.95
CA SER A 105 1.71 15.92 7.82
C SER A 105 2.13 16.97 6.76
N PHE A 106 3.28 17.63 6.94
CA PHE A 106 3.87 18.58 6.00
C PHE A 106 4.37 17.94 4.70
N LEU A 107 4.93 16.73 4.74
CA LEU A 107 5.43 16.05 3.54
C LEU A 107 4.30 15.59 2.59
N PRO A 108 3.19 14.97 3.06
CA PRO A 108 2.06 14.64 2.20
C PRO A 108 1.32 15.86 1.67
N GLN A 109 1.21 16.94 2.46
CA GLN A 109 0.40 18.10 2.10
C GLN A 109 1.01 18.91 0.95
N THR A 110 2.33 19.08 0.93
CA THR A 110 3.05 19.79 -0.14
C THR A 110 3.07 18.99 -1.43
N PHE A 111 3.28 17.67 -1.34
CA PHE A 111 3.24 16.78 -2.49
C PHE A 111 1.83 16.69 -3.11
N MET A 112 0.78 16.55 -2.30
CA MET A 112 -0.61 16.55 -2.81
C MET A 112 -0.98 17.87 -3.46
N LYS A 113 -0.59 19.01 -2.88
CA LYS A 113 -0.81 20.32 -3.50
C LYS A 113 -0.11 20.42 -4.85
N GLY A 114 1.15 19.99 -4.93
CA GLY A 114 1.90 19.97 -6.19
C GLY A 114 1.27 19.06 -7.25
N LEU A 115 0.78 17.89 -6.86
CA LEU A 115 0.12 16.96 -7.77
C LEU A 115 -1.20 17.52 -8.32
N ILE A 116 -2.06 18.06 -7.45
CA ILE A 116 -3.33 18.67 -7.86
C ILE A 116 -3.06 19.85 -8.81
N GLN A 117 -2.08 20.69 -8.45
CA GLN A 117 -1.69 21.82 -9.27
C GLN A 117 -1.17 21.37 -10.64
N GLY A 118 -0.28 20.38 -10.69
CA GLY A 118 0.26 19.83 -11.92
C GLY A 118 -0.81 19.25 -12.84
N VAL A 119 -1.78 18.51 -12.30
CA VAL A 119 -2.90 17.93 -13.07
C VAL A 119 -3.77 19.03 -13.67
N VAL A 120 -4.13 20.06 -12.89
CA VAL A 120 -4.99 21.15 -13.36
C VAL A 120 -4.32 21.94 -14.48
N TYR A 121 -3.09 22.43 -14.27
CA TYR A 121 -2.39 23.22 -15.29
C TYR A 121 -2.06 22.39 -16.54
N GLY A 122 -1.69 21.12 -16.36
CA GLY A 122 -1.43 20.20 -17.47
C GLY A 122 -2.66 19.95 -18.33
N ALA A 123 -3.81 19.67 -17.69
CA ALA A 123 -5.07 19.45 -18.41
C ALA A 123 -5.53 20.71 -19.16
N THR A 124 -5.41 21.89 -18.54
CA THR A 124 -5.75 23.17 -19.19
C THR A 124 -4.87 23.44 -20.40
N ALA A 125 -3.55 23.27 -20.28
CA ALA A 125 -2.62 23.48 -21.39
C ALA A 125 -2.88 22.50 -22.56
N ALA A 126 -3.08 21.21 -22.25
CA ALA A 126 -3.39 20.20 -23.27
C ALA A 126 -4.70 20.51 -24.00
N SER A 127 -5.75 20.88 -23.27
CA SER A 127 -7.05 21.23 -23.85
C SER A 127 -6.95 22.42 -24.81
N LEU A 128 -6.23 23.48 -24.42
CA LEU A 128 -5.99 24.65 -25.28
C LEU A 128 -5.19 24.28 -26.53
N LEU A 129 -4.17 23.43 -26.41
CA LEU A 129 -3.39 22.96 -27.56
C LEU A 129 -4.27 22.18 -28.55
N PHE A 130 -5.08 21.24 -28.06
CA PHE A 130 -6.00 20.49 -28.92
C PHE A 130 -7.02 21.42 -29.61
N PHE A 131 -7.60 22.35 -28.86
CA PHE A 131 -8.55 23.31 -29.40
C PHE A 131 -7.94 24.20 -30.50
N CYS A 132 -6.66 24.54 -30.39
CA CYS A 132 -5.93 25.31 -31.41
C CYS A 132 -5.52 24.47 -32.62
N LEU A 133 -5.09 23.22 -32.43
CA LEU A 133 -4.54 22.39 -33.50
C LEU A 133 -5.62 21.79 -34.42
N ILE A 134 -6.74 21.34 -33.88
CA ILE A 134 -7.85 20.74 -34.66
C ILE A 134 -8.33 21.64 -35.82
N PRO A 135 -8.66 22.93 -35.61
CA PRO A 135 -9.13 23.78 -36.71
C PRO A 135 -8.03 24.08 -37.74
N LEU A 136 -6.76 24.15 -37.34
CA LEU A 136 -5.63 24.34 -38.26
C LEU A 136 -5.45 23.12 -39.17
N ILE A 137 -5.51 21.92 -38.61
CA ILE A 137 -5.42 20.67 -39.37
C ILE A 137 -6.59 20.55 -40.35
N MET A 138 -7.82 20.85 -39.91
CA MET A 138 -9.01 20.85 -40.78
C MET A 138 -8.91 21.87 -41.92
N LYS A 139 -8.39 23.08 -41.65
CA LYS A 139 -8.14 24.11 -42.68
C LYS A 139 -7.10 23.66 -43.70
N LEU A 140 -5.99 23.08 -43.26
CA LEU A 140 -4.94 22.55 -44.14
C LEU A 140 -5.49 21.39 -44.99
N ALA A 141 -6.18 20.44 -44.38
CA ALA A 141 -6.79 19.30 -45.07
C ALA A 141 -7.79 19.75 -46.15
N LYS A 142 -8.64 20.73 -45.83
CA LYS A 142 -9.60 21.31 -46.79
C LYS A 142 -8.91 22.03 -47.95
N LYS A 143 -7.83 22.76 -47.67
CA LYS A 143 -7.05 23.47 -48.70
C LYS A 143 -6.32 22.49 -49.63
N ILE A 144 -5.76 21.41 -49.09
CA ILE A 144 -5.12 20.33 -49.85
C ILE A 144 -6.16 19.57 -50.70
N ALA A 145 -7.34 19.30 -50.16
CA ALA A 145 -8.43 18.64 -50.88
C ALA A 145 -8.95 19.50 -52.05
N ALA A 146 -9.11 20.81 -51.85
CA ALA A 146 -9.51 21.74 -52.92
C ALA A 146 -8.48 21.80 -54.05
N VAL A 147 -7.18 21.89 -53.73
CA VAL A 147 -6.09 21.89 -54.72
C VAL A 147 -5.99 20.56 -55.47
N ARG A 148 -6.30 19.42 -54.83
CA ARG A 148 -6.35 18.12 -55.51
C ARG A 148 -7.58 17.96 -56.41
N ALA A 149 -8.71 18.55 -56.06
CA ALA A 149 -9.93 18.52 -56.89
C ALA A 149 -9.77 19.35 -58.18
N GLU A 150 -9.09 20.49 -58.10
CA GLU A 150 -8.85 21.40 -59.23
C GLU A 150 -7.83 20.83 -60.25
N LYS A 151 -6.90 19.97 -59.82
CA LYS A 151 -5.85 19.38 -60.68
C LYS A 151 -6.24 18.08 -61.39
N SER A 152 -7.51 17.66 -61.38
CA SER A 152 -7.94 16.47 -62.12
C SER A 152 -8.08 16.77 -63.63
N PRO A 153 -7.28 16.16 -64.54
CA PRO A 153 -7.45 16.35 -65.97
C PRO A 153 -8.60 15.46 -66.46
N LYS A 154 -9.62 16.07 -67.06
CA LYS A 154 -10.59 15.38 -67.94
C LYS A 154 -10.10 15.50 -69.38
N VAL A 155 -10.19 14.42 -70.15
CA VAL A 155 -9.94 14.20 -71.62
C VAL A 155 -8.86 13.12 -71.77
N ARG A 156 -9.01 12.02 -72.53
CA ARG A 156 -10.04 11.49 -73.42
C ARG A 156 -9.57 10.08 -73.82
N ALA A 157 -10.51 9.18 -74.06
CA ALA A 157 -10.26 7.86 -74.65
C ALA A 157 -9.64 7.99 -76.06
N CYS A 158 -8.55 7.27 -76.32
CA CYS A 158 -8.22 6.61 -77.60
C CYS A 158 -6.80 6.03 -77.52
N GLN A 159 -6.68 4.72 -77.31
CA GLN A 159 -5.95 3.80 -78.19
C GLN A 159 -5.96 2.39 -77.57
N GLU A 160 -6.76 1.53 -78.19
CA GLU A 160 -6.65 0.08 -78.14
C GLU A 160 -5.38 -0.34 -78.91
N PRO A 161 -4.64 -1.35 -78.44
CA PRO A 161 -4.42 -2.50 -79.32
C PRO A 161 -4.89 -3.84 -78.71
N LYS A 162 -5.75 -4.52 -79.46
CA LYS A 162 -6.06 -5.96 -79.43
C LYS A 162 -4.85 -6.84 -79.11
N LEU A 163 -5.05 -7.88 -78.27
CA LEU A 163 -4.91 -9.29 -78.69
C LEU A 163 -5.48 -10.29 -77.65
N SER A 164 -6.56 -10.98 -78.06
CA SER A 164 -6.99 -12.37 -77.83
C SER A 164 -6.92 -13.11 -76.47
N LEU A 165 -8.14 -13.54 -76.06
CA LEU A 165 -8.59 -14.91 -75.75
C LEU A 165 -8.01 -15.65 -74.52
N LYS A 166 -8.84 -15.83 -73.47
CA LYS A 166 -9.76 -16.99 -73.32
C LYS A 166 -10.63 -16.87 -72.04
N PRO A 167 -11.91 -17.27 -72.07
CA PRO A 167 -12.78 -17.33 -70.89
C PRO A 167 -12.83 -18.74 -70.28
N LYS A 168 -12.99 -18.80 -68.95
CA LYS A 168 -13.72 -19.88 -68.24
C LYS A 168 -14.19 -19.38 -66.86
N GLU A 169 -15.48 -19.15 -66.75
CA GLU A 169 -16.30 -19.20 -65.52
C GLU A 169 -16.72 -20.68 -65.26
N PRO A 170 -17.57 -21.05 -64.28
CA PRO A 170 -17.87 -20.57 -62.92
C PRO A 170 -17.71 -21.74 -61.88
N GLU A 171 -17.80 -21.58 -60.55
CA GLU A 171 -18.99 -21.83 -59.69
C GLU A 171 -18.49 -21.79 -58.21
N LYS A 172 -19.13 -21.06 -57.27
CA LYS A 172 -20.30 -21.44 -56.42
C LYS A 172 -19.91 -22.50 -55.35
N SER A 173 -20.06 -22.34 -54.03
CA SER A 173 -21.18 -21.97 -53.15
C SER A 173 -20.57 -21.72 -51.73
N THR A 174 -21.04 -20.77 -50.92
CA THR A 174 -22.08 -20.91 -49.86
C THR A 174 -21.76 -22.08 -48.89
N ILE A 175 -21.60 -21.95 -47.57
CA ILE A 175 -22.60 -21.68 -46.51
C ILE A 175 -21.83 -21.62 -45.15
N THR A 176 -22.16 -20.67 -44.25
CA THR A 176 -21.94 -20.77 -42.78
C THR A 176 -23.20 -21.42 -42.16
N PRO A 177 -23.17 -22.18 -41.04
CA PRO A 177 -23.14 -21.57 -39.70
C PRO A 177 -22.56 -22.42 -38.52
N SER A 178 -22.18 -21.70 -37.46
CA SER A 178 -22.48 -21.92 -36.01
C SER A 178 -22.21 -23.26 -35.28
N SER A 179 -21.83 -23.09 -33.99
CA SER A 179 -21.94 -24.00 -32.83
C SER A 179 -20.87 -25.10 -32.68
N GLU A 180 -20.43 -25.59 -31.52
CA GLU A 180 -20.53 -25.23 -30.09
C GLU A 180 -19.71 -26.30 -29.29
N ASN A 181 -19.24 -25.95 -28.08
CA ASN A 181 -18.89 -26.79 -26.91
C ASN A 181 -17.53 -27.48 -26.64
N HIS A 182 -17.05 -27.15 -25.42
CA HIS A 182 -16.56 -27.98 -24.27
C HIS A 182 -15.15 -28.62 -24.20
N LEU A 183 -14.38 -28.10 -23.22
CA LEU A 183 -13.88 -28.73 -21.98
C LEU A 183 -13.04 -30.03 -22.04
N ILE A 184 -11.76 -29.97 -21.62
CA ILE A 184 -11.01 -30.94 -20.76
C ILE A 184 -9.78 -30.19 -20.16
N ASP A 185 -9.74 -29.81 -18.88
CA ASP A 185 -9.14 -30.46 -17.69
C ASP A 185 -7.63 -30.81 -17.76
N GLY A 186 -6.90 -30.59 -16.64
CA GLY A 186 -5.54 -31.07 -16.44
C GLY A 186 -4.64 -30.24 -15.50
N GLU A 187 -4.94 -30.25 -14.20
CA GLU A 187 -4.00 -29.90 -13.12
C GLU A 187 -2.99 -31.06 -12.89
N ALA A 188 -1.71 -30.77 -12.67
CA ALA A 188 -0.79 -31.70 -12.01
C ALA A 188 0.29 -30.94 -11.21
N LYS A 189 0.17 -31.04 -9.88
CA LYS A 189 1.14 -30.67 -8.85
C LYS A 189 1.90 -31.93 -8.46
N ALA A 190 3.23 -31.91 -8.46
CA ALA A 190 4.06 -32.99 -7.93
C ALA A 190 5.09 -32.44 -6.93
N GLN A 191 4.91 -32.79 -5.66
CA GLN A 191 5.94 -32.74 -4.62
C GLN A 191 6.89 -33.92 -4.82
N ARG A 192 8.19 -33.71 -4.58
CA ARG A 192 9.17 -34.78 -4.34
C ARG A 192 9.94 -34.43 -3.07
N GLY A 193 9.88 -35.32 -2.09
CA GLY A 193 10.80 -35.38 -0.95
C GLY A 193 11.97 -36.35 -1.22
N GLU A 194 12.76 -36.58 -0.17
CA GLU A 194 14.00 -37.37 -0.03
C GLU A 194 15.27 -36.70 -0.60
N GLU A 195 16.45 -36.69 0.05
CA GLU A 195 16.98 -37.43 1.22
C GLU A 195 18.30 -36.70 1.65
N GLY A 196 18.72 -36.80 2.93
CA GLY A 196 20.05 -36.34 3.40
C GLY A 196 20.07 -35.64 4.76
#